data_AF-A0AAQ1UFP2-F1
#
_entry.id   AF-A0AAQ1UFP2-F1
#
_cell.length_a   1.000
_cell.length_b   1.000
_cell.length_c   1.000
_cell.angle_alpha   90.00
_cell.angle_beta   90.00
_cell.angle_gamma   90.00
#
_symmetry.space_group_name_H-M   'P 1'
#
loop_
_entity.id
_entity.type
_entity.pdbx_description
1 polymer ?
#
loop_
_entity_poly.entity_id
_entity_poly.type
_entity_poly.pdbx_seq_one_letter_code
_entity_poly.pdbx_strand_id
1 'polypeptide(L)'
;MKKRDESFGQNIRSIRLKRKMTQKMLAEDICSQSVLSRIENNEELPNVWVMYQICQRLGVTLDQVMMLHSEEINKTNQIFAEIESHFVHKQFQEMREKMEDKAIKDYLYLDSDMQMYYYYLGSCDYFLDQNYDAALEALKKGLAYSYQQDKTNVSVMEIRILSCMGRVYSDLLQLGEARFYLEKAYDAMHALPPERLSTALTKIYYNYAVFLKEQQEDCRALKVTNEGIALAREKNSLYFLEELFELKGQLLQRLKEEKAAEKSFQLYRAVMDIRQSDKVV
;
A
#
# COMPACT_ATOMS: atom_id res chain seq x y z
N MET A 1 15.83 30.23 9.59
CA MET A 1 15.80 29.59 10.93
C MET A 1 15.61 28.10 10.72
N LYS A 2 16.56 27.25 11.12
CA LYS A 2 16.36 25.80 11.13
C LYS A 2 15.22 25.49 12.13
N LYS A 3 14.07 25.01 11.66
CA LYS A 3 13.07 24.39 12.56
C LYS A 3 13.77 23.21 13.23
N ARG A 4 13.81 23.19 14.55
CA ARG A 4 14.31 22.01 15.28
C ARG A 4 13.24 20.94 15.13
N ASP A 5 13.61 19.80 14.57
CA ASP A 5 12.83 18.58 14.79
C ASP A 5 12.70 18.39 16.30
N GLU A 6 11.48 18.40 16.82
CA GLU A 6 11.26 18.12 18.23
C GLU A 6 11.58 16.65 18.49
N SER A 7 12.49 16.43 19.43
CA SER A 7 12.93 15.12 19.92
C SER A 7 11.78 14.32 20.55
N PHE A 8 11.96 13.00 20.67
CA PHE A 8 11.04 12.10 21.40
C PHE A 8 10.57 12.67 22.75
N GLY A 9 11.49 13.16 23.58
CA GLY A 9 11.17 13.71 24.90
C GLY A 9 10.23 14.93 24.84
N GLN A 10 10.50 15.84 23.92
CA GLN A 10 9.66 17.02 23.68
C GLN A 10 8.27 16.65 23.18
N ASN A 11 8.18 15.65 22.31
CA ASN A 11 6.90 15.16 21.76
C ASN A 11 6.04 14.54 22.87
N ILE A 12 6.64 13.71 23.74
CA ILE A 12 5.98 13.18 24.95
C ILE A 12 5.45 14.30 25.84
N ARG A 13 6.27 15.33 26.12
CA ARG A 13 5.86 16.49 26.92
C ARG A 13 4.67 17.23 26.29
N SER A 14 4.72 17.48 24.98
CA SER A 14 3.67 18.15 24.22
C SER A 14 2.33 17.41 24.33
N ILE A 15 2.34 16.09 24.10
CA ILE A 15 1.14 15.25 24.21
C ILE A 15 0.62 15.22 25.64
N ARG A 16 1.50 15.04 26.64
CA ARG A 16 1.13 15.01 28.06
C ARG A 16 0.41 16.30 28.48
N LEU A 17 0.94 17.46 28.07
CA LEU A 17 0.36 18.77 28.38
C LEU A 17 -1.00 18.97 27.69
N LYS A 18 -1.13 18.58 26.41
CA LYS A 18 -2.42 18.60 25.68
C LYS A 18 -3.48 17.75 26.37
N ARG A 19 -3.07 16.64 26.99
CA ARG A 19 -3.93 15.74 27.79
C ARG A 19 -4.11 16.17 29.24
N LYS A 20 -3.57 17.32 29.65
CA LYS A 20 -3.66 17.87 31.02
C LYS A 20 -3.14 16.89 32.09
N MET A 21 -2.14 16.08 31.76
CA MET A 21 -1.54 15.12 32.69
C MET A 21 -0.32 15.73 33.38
N THR A 22 -0.14 15.45 34.68
CA THR A 22 1.11 15.77 35.39
C THR A 22 2.20 14.74 35.07
N GLN A 23 3.47 15.09 35.29
CA GLN A 23 4.57 14.12 35.17
C GLN A 23 4.37 12.94 36.12
N LYS A 24 3.85 13.17 37.33
CA LYS A 24 3.55 12.10 38.29
C LYS A 24 2.53 11.11 37.72
N MET A 25 1.44 11.61 37.14
CA MET A 25 0.40 10.76 36.52
C MET A 25 0.93 9.97 35.33
N LEU A 26 1.81 10.57 34.52
CA LEU A 26 2.39 9.84 33.39
C LEU A 26 3.44 8.80 33.85
N ALA A 27 4.21 9.09 34.89
CA ALA A 27 5.31 8.23 35.34
C ALA A 27 4.88 7.06 36.25
N GLU A 28 3.67 7.12 36.84
CA GLU A 28 3.16 6.13 37.82
C GLU A 28 3.34 4.67 37.37
N ASP A 29 3.95 3.80 38.17
CA ASP A 29 4.22 2.39 37.80
C ASP A 29 5.04 2.18 36.50
N ILE A 30 5.70 3.21 35.98
CA ILE A 30 6.57 3.16 34.79
C ILE A 30 8.00 3.56 35.17
N CYS A 31 8.15 4.75 35.73
CA CYS A 31 9.45 5.30 36.14
C CYS A 31 9.26 6.35 37.25
N SER A 32 10.34 6.90 37.79
CA SER A 32 10.19 8.03 38.71
C SER A 32 9.78 9.31 37.96
N GLN A 33 9.06 10.22 38.62
CA GLN A 33 8.76 11.54 38.06
C GLN A 33 10.05 12.27 37.61
N SER A 34 11.15 12.10 38.35
CA SER A 34 12.44 12.70 38.00
C SER A 34 13.02 12.16 36.69
N VAL A 35 12.91 10.84 36.47
CA VAL A 35 13.31 10.17 35.22
C VAL A 35 12.46 10.69 34.08
N LEU A 36 11.13 10.74 34.24
CA LEU A 36 10.26 11.30 33.21
C LEU A 36 10.60 12.76 32.88
N SER A 37 10.94 13.59 33.87
CA SER A 37 11.36 14.97 33.60
C SER A 37 12.65 15.05 32.78
N ARG A 38 13.63 14.18 33.07
CA ARG A 38 14.87 14.12 32.28
C ARG A 38 14.62 13.61 30.87
N ILE A 39 13.74 12.62 30.70
CA ILE A 39 13.27 12.16 29.39
C ILE A 39 12.64 13.31 28.60
N GLU A 40 11.70 14.05 29.20
CA GLU A 40 11.01 15.17 28.53
C GLU A 40 11.94 16.33 28.15
N ASN A 41 13.10 16.44 28.80
CA ASN A 41 14.12 17.45 28.53
C ASN A 41 15.29 16.92 27.67
N ASN A 42 15.21 15.68 27.17
CA ASN A 42 16.28 14.98 26.43
C ASN A 42 17.59 14.80 27.21
N GLU A 43 17.51 14.78 28.53
CA GLU A 43 18.65 14.51 29.41
C GLU A 43 18.83 13.01 29.66
N GLU A 44 17.80 12.20 29.39
CA GLU A 44 17.83 10.74 29.55
C GLU A 44 17.06 10.06 28.41
N LEU A 45 17.70 9.08 27.75
CA LEU A 45 17.02 8.24 26.76
C LEU A 45 16.38 7.04 27.47
N PRO A 46 15.04 6.88 27.43
CA PRO A 46 14.39 5.72 28.02
C PRO A 46 14.70 4.44 27.24
N ASN A 47 14.68 3.31 27.92
CA ASN A 47 14.70 2.01 27.25
C ASN A 47 13.36 1.75 26.52
N VAL A 48 13.37 0.79 25.60
CA VAL A 48 12.22 0.47 24.74
C VAL A 48 10.95 0.15 25.54
N TRP A 49 11.09 -0.49 26.70
CA TRP A 49 9.94 -0.85 27.53
C TRP A 49 9.29 0.38 28.18
N VAL A 50 10.11 1.28 28.73
CA VAL A 50 9.65 2.57 29.27
C VAL A 50 9.03 3.43 28.16
N MET A 51 9.63 3.47 26.97
CA MET A 51 9.05 4.17 25.80
C MET A 51 7.66 3.62 25.49
N TYR A 52 7.53 2.30 25.37
CA TYR A 52 6.27 1.64 25.08
C TYR A 52 5.19 1.96 26.11
N GLN A 53 5.50 1.85 27.40
CA GLN A 53 4.52 2.13 28.46
C GLN A 53 4.11 3.60 28.52
N ILE A 54 5.04 4.53 28.30
CA ILE A 54 4.74 5.96 28.21
C ILE A 54 3.77 6.21 27.04
N CYS A 55 4.07 5.68 25.85
CA CYS A 55 3.20 5.77 24.67
C CYS A 55 1.82 5.16 24.94
N GLN A 56 1.76 3.99 25.56
CA GLN A 56 0.51 3.30 25.91
C GLN A 56 -0.35 4.15 26.85
N ARG A 57 0.23 4.73 27.90
CA ARG A 57 -0.52 5.59 28.83
C ARG A 57 -0.95 6.90 28.17
N LEU A 58 -0.14 7.42 27.27
CA LEU A 58 -0.51 8.52 26.40
C LEU A 58 -1.38 8.08 25.23
N GLY A 59 -1.89 6.86 25.16
CA GLY A 59 -2.77 6.38 24.08
C GLY A 59 -2.33 6.80 22.68
N VAL A 60 -1.04 6.68 22.39
CA VAL A 60 -0.41 6.97 21.09
C VAL A 60 0.58 5.85 20.76
N THR A 61 0.87 5.65 19.48
CA THR A 61 1.96 4.75 19.06
C THR A 61 3.31 5.45 19.14
N LEU A 62 4.40 4.67 19.17
CA LEU A 62 5.75 5.24 19.10
C LEU A 62 5.94 6.04 17.80
N ASP A 63 5.46 5.53 16.68
CA ASP A 63 5.51 6.23 15.38
C ASP A 63 4.83 7.59 15.44
N GLN A 64 3.63 7.68 16.05
CA GLN A 64 2.93 8.95 16.22
C GLN A 64 3.72 9.96 17.05
N VAL A 65 4.44 9.49 18.07
CA VAL A 65 5.32 10.34 18.88
C VAL A 65 6.52 10.80 18.06
N MET A 66 7.16 9.90 17.30
CA MET A 66 8.34 10.23 16.50
C MET A 66 8.01 11.16 15.32
N MET A 67 6.81 11.04 14.77
CA MET A 67 6.34 11.84 13.62
C MET A 67 5.69 13.17 14.02
N LEU A 68 5.40 13.43 15.30
CA LEU A 68 4.56 14.55 15.75
C LEU A 68 4.97 15.92 15.18
N HIS A 69 6.27 16.12 14.96
CA HIS A 69 6.86 17.37 14.48
C HIS A 69 7.83 17.21 13.31
N SER A 70 7.90 16.03 12.69
CA SER A 70 8.65 15.86 11.45
C SER A 70 7.81 16.34 10.28
N GLU A 71 7.91 17.63 9.95
CA GLU A 71 7.16 18.24 8.85
C GLU A 71 7.41 17.52 7.51
N GLU A 72 8.65 17.10 7.27
CA GLU A 72 9.05 16.42 6.03
C GLU A 72 8.48 14.99 5.95
N ILE A 73 8.59 14.18 7.01
CA ILE A 73 8.04 12.82 7.02
C ILE A 73 6.51 12.87 6.94
N ASN A 74 5.87 13.76 7.70
CA ASN A 74 4.42 13.92 7.64
C ASN A 74 3.95 14.35 6.25
N LYS A 75 4.67 15.28 5.61
CA LYS A 75 4.32 15.75 4.27
C LYS A 75 4.49 14.66 3.22
N THR A 76 5.56 13.88 3.28
CA THR A 76 5.79 12.74 2.38
C THR A 76 4.68 11.69 2.51
N ASN A 77 4.35 11.30 3.75
CA ASN A 77 3.29 10.34 4.02
C ASN A 77 1.91 10.85 3.56
N GLN A 78 1.61 12.14 3.76
CA GLN A 78 0.37 12.76 3.28
C GLN A 78 0.30 12.74 1.76
N ILE A 79 1.38 13.12 1.07
CA ILE A 79 1.43 13.11 -0.39
C ILE A 79 1.17 11.70 -0.94
N PHE A 80 1.86 10.68 -0.42
CA PHE A 80 1.65 9.31 -0.90
C PHE A 80 0.29 8.73 -0.53
N ALA A 81 -0.29 9.12 0.61
CA ALA A 81 -1.65 8.73 0.95
C ALA A 81 -2.68 9.34 -0.01
N GLU A 82 -2.51 10.60 -0.40
CA GLU A 82 -3.34 11.26 -1.42
C GLU A 82 -3.18 10.58 -2.79
N ILE A 83 -1.95 10.28 -3.20
CA ILE A 83 -1.66 9.58 -4.46
C ILE A 83 -2.28 8.18 -4.49
N GLU A 84 -2.11 7.38 -3.43
CA GLU A 84 -2.73 6.05 -3.32
C GLU A 84 -4.26 6.16 -3.33
N SER A 85 -4.84 7.18 -2.69
CA SER A 85 -6.28 7.43 -2.74
C SER A 85 -6.74 7.66 -4.18
N HIS A 86 -6.09 8.56 -4.93
CA HIS A 86 -6.41 8.78 -6.34
C HIS A 86 -6.25 7.51 -7.17
N PHE A 87 -5.18 6.75 -6.95
CA PHE A 87 -4.95 5.47 -7.63
C PHE A 87 -6.05 4.44 -7.37
N VAL A 88 -6.47 4.27 -6.11
CA VAL A 88 -7.55 3.35 -5.70
C VAL A 88 -8.90 3.73 -6.33
N HIS A 89 -9.16 5.02 -6.47
CA HIS A 89 -10.39 5.56 -7.06
C HIS A 89 -10.29 5.75 -8.59
N LYS A 90 -9.21 5.29 -9.23
CA LYS A 90 -8.97 5.39 -10.68
C LYS A 90 -8.96 6.85 -11.18
N GLN A 91 -8.61 7.80 -10.32
CA GLN A 91 -8.46 9.24 -10.58
C GLN A 91 -7.03 9.54 -11.06
N PHE A 92 -6.66 8.95 -12.20
CA PHE A 92 -5.26 8.98 -12.64
C PHE A 92 -4.80 10.38 -13.09
N GLN A 93 -5.72 11.24 -13.54
CA GLN A 93 -5.41 12.60 -13.95
C GLN A 93 -4.98 13.45 -12.74
N GLU A 94 -5.78 13.42 -11.67
CA GLU A 94 -5.49 14.09 -10.41
C GLU A 94 -4.21 13.53 -9.77
N MET A 95 -4.00 12.22 -9.90
CA MET A 95 -2.76 11.56 -9.49
C MET A 95 -1.54 12.10 -10.26
N ARG A 96 -1.63 12.27 -11.59
CA ARG A 96 -0.54 12.81 -12.42
C ARG A 96 -0.23 14.26 -12.06
N GLU A 97 -1.26 15.10 -11.90
CA GLU A 97 -1.09 16.50 -11.49
C GLU A 97 -0.34 16.60 -10.14
N LYS A 98 -0.68 15.74 -9.18
CA LYS A 98 0.02 15.69 -7.89
C LYS A 98 1.47 15.23 -8.02
N MET A 99 1.74 14.27 -8.91
CA MET A 99 3.07 13.74 -9.18
C MET A 99 3.98 14.73 -9.93
N GLU A 100 3.39 15.65 -10.71
CA GLU A 100 4.09 16.69 -11.47
C GLU A 100 4.41 17.94 -10.65
N ASP A 101 3.87 18.05 -9.43
CA ASP A 101 4.31 19.07 -8.47
C ASP A 101 5.82 18.91 -8.23
N LYS A 102 6.61 19.87 -8.72
CA LYS A 102 8.07 19.86 -8.63
C LYS A 102 8.55 19.72 -7.18
N ALA A 103 7.77 20.20 -6.22
CA ALA A 103 8.11 20.12 -4.81
C ALA A 103 8.08 18.68 -4.28
N ILE A 104 7.42 17.73 -4.95
CA ILE A 104 7.30 16.35 -4.44
C ILE A 104 8.68 15.72 -4.20
N LYS A 105 9.61 15.92 -5.15
CA LYS A 105 10.97 15.36 -5.08
C LYS A 105 11.80 15.95 -3.96
N ASP A 106 11.47 17.15 -3.51
CA ASP A 106 12.14 17.79 -2.37
C ASP A 106 11.82 17.08 -1.04
N TYR A 107 10.78 16.24 -1.01
CA TYR A 107 10.39 15.46 0.17
C TYR A 107 10.76 13.97 0.08
N LEU A 108 11.30 13.48 -1.05
CA LEU A 108 11.65 12.07 -1.22
C LEU A 108 13.09 11.83 -0.78
N TYR A 109 13.29 11.12 0.33
CA TYR A 109 14.60 10.94 0.94
C TYR A 109 15.07 9.48 0.97
N LEU A 110 14.12 8.53 0.99
CA LEU A 110 14.41 7.10 1.07
C LEU A 110 14.31 6.42 -0.29
N ASP A 111 15.05 5.33 -0.45
CA ASP A 111 14.91 4.44 -1.63
C ASP A 111 13.47 3.91 -1.75
N SER A 112 12.77 3.71 -0.62
CA SER A 112 11.36 3.32 -0.60
C SER A 112 10.44 4.42 -1.14
N ASP A 113 10.76 5.69 -0.91
CA ASP A 113 9.98 6.82 -1.41
C ASP A 113 10.14 6.91 -2.93
N MET A 114 11.38 6.78 -3.41
CA MET A 114 11.68 6.75 -4.84
C MET A 114 11.04 5.56 -5.54
N GLN A 115 11.06 4.39 -4.91
CA GLN A 115 10.37 3.20 -5.41
C GLN A 115 8.87 3.44 -5.56
N MET A 116 8.24 4.05 -4.56
CA MET A 116 6.81 4.34 -4.57
C MET A 116 6.45 5.39 -5.64
N TYR A 117 7.25 6.45 -5.74
CA TYR A 117 7.14 7.46 -6.79
C TYR A 117 7.16 6.81 -8.18
N TYR A 118 8.15 5.98 -8.47
CA TYR A 118 8.27 5.35 -9.79
C TYR A 118 7.16 4.34 -10.11
N TYR A 119 6.64 3.63 -9.11
CA TYR A 119 5.46 2.77 -9.29
C TYR A 119 4.23 3.57 -9.70
N TYR A 120 3.99 4.71 -9.05
CA TYR A 120 2.86 5.57 -9.36
C TYR A 120 3.05 6.29 -10.69
N LEU A 121 4.26 6.73 -11.02
CA LEU A 121 4.58 7.32 -12.32
C LEU A 121 4.30 6.32 -13.45
N GLY A 122 4.85 5.10 -13.34
CA GLY A 122 4.61 4.05 -14.34
C GLY A 122 3.14 3.62 -14.41
N SER A 123 2.40 3.73 -13.32
CA SER A 123 0.95 3.54 -13.32
C SER A 123 0.21 4.64 -14.09
N CYS A 124 0.59 5.90 -13.94
CA CYS A 124 0.05 6.99 -14.75
C CYS A 124 0.34 6.78 -16.24
N ASP A 125 1.60 6.48 -16.59
CA ASP A 125 2.01 6.21 -17.98
C ASP A 125 1.22 5.04 -18.59
N TYR A 126 0.92 4.00 -17.78
CA TYR A 126 0.11 2.85 -18.19
C TYR A 126 -1.37 3.19 -18.38
N PHE A 127 -2.03 3.79 -17.38
CA PHE A 127 -3.48 3.97 -17.38
C PHE A 127 -3.97 5.21 -18.15
N LEU A 128 -3.21 6.31 -18.14
CA LEU A 128 -3.58 7.55 -18.82
C LEU A 128 -3.05 7.60 -20.24
N ASP A 129 -1.74 7.42 -20.38
CA ASP A 129 -1.06 7.71 -21.65
C ASP A 129 -0.99 6.48 -22.57
N GLN A 130 -1.28 5.29 -22.02
CA GLN A 130 -1.10 3.99 -22.68
C GLN A 130 0.32 3.84 -23.27
N ASN A 131 1.29 4.51 -22.63
CA ASN A 131 2.68 4.46 -23.02
C ASN A 131 3.38 3.34 -22.26
N TYR A 132 3.22 2.12 -22.78
CA TYR A 132 3.71 0.91 -22.14
C TYR A 132 5.23 0.88 -21.96
N ASP A 133 5.99 1.45 -22.90
CA ASP A 133 7.44 1.54 -22.80
C ASP A 133 7.88 2.46 -21.65
N ALA A 134 7.28 3.65 -21.54
CA ALA A 134 7.54 4.58 -20.45
C ALA A 134 7.12 4.00 -19.09
N ALA A 135 5.94 3.36 -19.05
CA ALA A 135 5.46 2.66 -17.86
C ALA A 135 6.48 1.61 -17.38
N LEU A 136 6.99 0.80 -18.32
CA LEU A 136 7.95 -0.24 -18.01
C LEU A 136 9.31 0.33 -17.57
N GLU A 137 9.77 1.42 -18.18
CA GLU A 137 10.99 2.12 -17.78
C GLU A 137 10.88 2.63 -16.34
N ALA A 138 9.79 3.33 -16.01
CA ALA A 138 9.52 3.82 -14.67
C ALA A 138 9.45 2.66 -13.65
N LEU A 139 8.71 1.60 -13.95
CA LEU A 139 8.59 0.44 -13.07
C LEU A 139 9.93 -0.28 -12.83
N LYS A 140 10.73 -0.48 -13.88
CA LYS A 140 12.10 -1.04 -13.75
C LYS A 140 12.99 -0.17 -12.87
N LYS A 141 12.90 1.15 -13.04
CA LYS A 141 13.63 2.11 -12.21
C LYS A 141 13.20 2.02 -10.74
N GLY A 142 11.89 1.97 -10.47
CA GLY A 142 11.36 1.79 -9.11
C GLY A 142 11.77 0.47 -8.47
N LEU A 143 11.83 -0.61 -9.25
CA LEU A 143 12.28 -1.91 -8.76
C LEU A 143 13.77 -1.87 -8.35
N ALA A 144 14.61 -1.21 -9.15
CA ALA A 144 16.07 -1.13 -8.92
C ALA A 144 16.48 -0.43 -7.60
N TYR A 145 15.61 0.36 -6.98
CA TYR A 145 15.89 1.01 -5.70
C TYR A 145 15.94 0.06 -4.51
N SER A 146 15.21 -1.07 -4.54
CA SER A 146 15.16 -1.97 -3.37
C SER A 146 15.30 -3.45 -3.70
N TYR A 147 15.22 -3.82 -4.98
CA TYR A 147 15.23 -5.21 -5.42
C TYR A 147 16.61 -5.71 -5.81
N GLN A 148 16.92 -6.93 -5.35
CA GLN A 148 18.08 -7.71 -5.77
C GLN A 148 17.60 -9.13 -6.13
N GLN A 149 18.25 -9.77 -7.09
CA GLN A 149 17.78 -11.04 -7.66
C GLN A 149 17.64 -12.16 -6.63
N ASP A 150 18.58 -12.23 -5.67
CA ASP A 150 18.62 -13.27 -4.61
C ASP A 150 17.98 -12.81 -3.29
N LYS A 151 17.16 -11.75 -3.32
CA LYS A 151 16.51 -11.21 -2.13
C LYS A 151 15.44 -12.18 -1.64
N THR A 152 15.64 -12.75 -0.45
CA THR A 152 14.68 -13.65 0.21
C THR A 152 13.46 -12.90 0.74
N ASN A 153 13.65 -11.66 1.21
CA ASN A 153 12.59 -10.84 1.80
C ASN A 153 12.02 -9.81 0.81
N VAL A 154 11.32 -10.29 -0.22
CA VAL A 154 10.63 -9.40 -1.17
C VAL A 154 9.55 -8.61 -0.42
N SER A 155 9.56 -7.30 -0.58
CA SER A 155 8.58 -6.38 0.01
C SER A 155 7.27 -6.37 -0.76
N VAL A 156 6.20 -5.94 -0.08
CA VAL A 156 4.88 -5.72 -0.71
C VAL A 156 4.99 -4.78 -1.91
N MET A 157 5.84 -3.75 -1.84
CA MET A 157 6.00 -2.79 -2.93
C MET A 157 6.68 -3.40 -4.15
N GLU A 158 7.72 -4.21 -3.95
CA GLU A 158 8.37 -4.95 -5.04
C GLU A 158 7.39 -5.93 -5.70
N ILE A 159 6.55 -6.62 -4.92
CA ILE A 159 5.48 -7.49 -5.44
C ILE A 159 4.50 -6.71 -6.32
N ARG A 160 4.05 -5.53 -5.88
CA ARG A 160 3.16 -4.65 -6.66
C ARG A 160 3.81 -4.23 -7.98
N ILE A 161 5.10 -3.87 -7.96
CA ILE A 161 5.85 -3.49 -9.16
C ILE A 161 5.99 -4.67 -10.12
N LEU A 162 6.40 -5.85 -9.64
CA LEU A 162 6.51 -7.06 -10.46
C LEU A 162 5.18 -7.40 -11.13
N SER A 163 4.07 -7.35 -10.38
CA SER A 163 2.73 -7.59 -10.93
C SER A 163 2.35 -6.56 -12.01
N CYS A 164 2.67 -5.28 -11.79
CA CYS A 164 2.40 -4.21 -12.76
C CYS A 164 3.24 -4.39 -14.04
N MET A 165 4.53 -4.70 -13.92
CA MET A 165 5.40 -5.01 -15.05
C MET A 165 4.84 -6.18 -15.86
N GLY A 166 4.41 -7.25 -15.17
CA GLY A 166 3.80 -8.41 -15.81
C GLY A 166 2.53 -8.07 -16.61
N ARG A 167 1.70 -7.15 -16.09
CA ARG A 167 0.53 -6.64 -16.82
C ARG A 167 0.94 -5.83 -18.06
N VAL A 168 1.92 -4.93 -17.93
CA VAL A 168 2.44 -4.12 -19.05
C VAL A 168 3.01 -5.03 -20.16
N TYR A 169 3.82 -6.04 -19.80
CA TYR A 169 4.34 -7.01 -20.76
C TYR A 169 3.24 -7.81 -21.45
N SER A 170 2.14 -8.12 -20.75
CA SER A 170 0.98 -8.78 -21.33
C SER A 170 0.35 -7.96 -22.45
N ASP A 171 0.14 -6.66 -22.20
CA ASP A 171 -0.44 -5.74 -23.20
C ASP A 171 0.52 -5.46 -24.37
N LEU A 172 1.83 -5.56 -24.14
CA LEU A 172 2.86 -5.57 -25.18
C LEU A 172 3.00 -6.90 -25.94
N LEU A 173 2.18 -7.92 -25.61
CA LEU A 173 2.23 -9.28 -26.17
C LEU A 173 3.58 -10.00 -25.95
N GLN A 174 4.38 -9.55 -24.98
CA GLN A 174 5.60 -10.21 -24.53
C GLN A 174 5.26 -11.27 -23.47
N LEU A 175 4.66 -12.36 -23.93
CA LEU A 175 3.98 -13.34 -23.07
C LEU A 175 4.93 -14.10 -22.12
N GLY A 176 6.20 -14.29 -22.50
CA GLY A 176 7.19 -14.97 -21.67
C GLY A 176 7.52 -14.15 -20.42
N GLU A 177 7.83 -12.87 -20.62
CA GLU A 177 8.10 -11.89 -19.59
C GLU A 177 6.85 -11.65 -18.74
N ALA A 178 5.68 -11.49 -19.36
CA ALA A 178 4.41 -11.34 -18.66
C ALA A 178 4.18 -12.47 -17.66
N ARG A 179 4.30 -13.73 -18.13
CA ARG A 179 4.18 -14.91 -17.25
C ARG A 179 5.20 -14.89 -16.14
N PHE A 180 6.47 -14.68 -16.46
CA PHE A 180 7.56 -14.68 -15.49
C PHE A 180 7.31 -13.70 -14.34
N TYR A 181 6.97 -12.45 -14.66
CA TYR A 181 6.77 -11.41 -13.65
C TYR A 181 5.48 -11.62 -12.84
N LEU A 182 4.39 -12.08 -13.47
CA LEU A 182 3.13 -12.35 -12.77
C LEU A 182 3.23 -13.57 -11.83
N GLU A 183 3.85 -14.66 -12.28
CA GLU A 183 4.09 -15.85 -11.44
C GLU A 183 4.99 -15.50 -10.26
N LYS A 184 6.08 -14.76 -10.51
CA LYS A 184 6.98 -14.31 -9.45
C LYS A 184 6.29 -13.42 -8.43
N ALA A 185 5.41 -12.51 -8.86
CA ALA A 185 4.64 -11.66 -7.95
C ALA A 185 3.65 -12.49 -7.11
N TYR A 186 2.97 -13.46 -7.73
CA TYR A 186 2.03 -14.35 -7.07
C TYR A 186 2.71 -15.26 -6.04
N ASP A 187 3.84 -15.87 -6.39
CA ASP A 187 4.60 -16.75 -5.50
C ASP A 187 5.22 -15.96 -4.33
N ALA A 188 5.80 -14.78 -4.62
CA ALA A 188 6.36 -13.92 -3.57
C ALA A 188 5.28 -13.42 -2.59
N MET A 189 4.07 -13.15 -3.08
CA MET A 189 2.93 -12.79 -2.23
C MET A 189 2.53 -13.95 -1.30
N HIS A 190 2.47 -15.19 -1.78
CA HIS A 190 2.15 -16.36 -0.97
C HIS A 190 3.25 -16.73 0.04
N ALA A 191 4.48 -16.29 -0.21
CA ALA A 191 5.59 -16.44 0.74
C ALA A 191 5.59 -15.38 1.87
N LEU A 192 4.73 -14.36 1.81
CA LEU A 192 4.65 -13.33 2.85
C LEU A 192 4.03 -13.88 4.15
N PRO A 193 4.49 -13.41 5.33
CA PRO A 193 3.78 -13.61 6.59
C PRO A 193 2.36 -13.03 6.53
N PRO A 194 1.35 -13.64 7.19
CA PRO A 194 -0.04 -13.18 7.18
C PRO A 194 -0.21 -11.71 7.58
N GLU A 195 0.64 -11.20 8.47
CA GLU A 195 0.61 -9.82 8.97
C GLU A 195 1.00 -8.80 7.90
N ARG A 196 1.72 -9.24 6.85
CA ARG A 196 2.14 -8.38 5.73
C ARG A 196 1.16 -8.44 4.56
N LEU A 197 0.14 -9.29 4.61
CA LEU A 197 -0.91 -9.33 3.61
C LEU A 197 -1.81 -8.10 3.76
N SER A 198 -1.78 -7.21 2.77
CA SER A 198 -2.59 -5.99 2.73
C SER A 198 -3.62 -6.04 1.60
N THR A 199 -4.62 -5.16 1.67
CA THR A 199 -5.67 -5.02 0.65
C THR A 199 -5.10 -4.67 -0.73
N ALA A 200 -3.98 -3.96 -0.79
CA ALA A 200 -3.29 -3.62 -2.03
C ALA A 200 -2.87 -4.87 -2.83
N LEU A 201 -2.71 -6.02 -2.15
CA LEU A 201 -2.31 -7.26 -2.80
C LEU A 201 -3.42 -7.92 -3.62
N THR A 202 -4.69 -7.53 -3.42
CA THR A 202 -5.83 -8.06 -4.20
C THR A 202 -5.65 -7.86 -5.70
N LYS A 203 -5.03 -6.75 -6.11
CA LYS A 203 -4.73 -6.46 -7.52
C LYS A 203 -3.80 -7.50 -8.17
N ILE A 204 -2.91 -8.14 -7.42
CA ILE A 204 -1.99 -9.15 -7.97
C ILE A 204 -2.76 -10.39 -8.44
N TYR A 205 -3.76 -10.83 -7.68
CA TYR A 205 -4.66 -11.91 -8.09
C TYR A 205 -5.39 -11.56 -9.38
N TYR A 206 -5.93 -10.34 -9.47
CA TYR A 206 -6.63 -9.89 -10.67
C TYR A 206 -5.69 -9.88 -11.90
N ASN A 207 -4.54 -9.20 -11.79
CA ASN A 207 -3.58 -9.09 -12.89
C ASN A 207 -3.15 -10.48 -13.41
N TYR A 208 -2.87 -11.40 -12.50
CA TYR A 208 -2.43 -12.74 -12.88
C TYR A 208 -3.58 -13.59 -13.44
N ALA A 209 -4.76 -13.55 -12.85
CA ALA A 209 -5.91 -14.30 -13.33
C ALA A 209 -6.38 -13.83 -14.71
N VAL A 210 -6.32 -12.52 -15.01
CA VAL A 210 -6.61 -12.00 -16.35
C VAL A 210 -5.62 -12.56 -17.38
N PHE A 211 -4.33 -12.53 -17.08
CA PHE A 211 -3.32 -13.13 -17.95
C PHE A 211 -3.60 -14.62 -18.19
N LEU A 212 -3.83 -15.40 -17.14
CA LEU A 212 -4.15 -16.83 -17.25
C LEU A 212 -5.40 -17.09 -18.11
N LYS A 213 -6.44 -16.26 -17.96
CA LYS A 213 -7.65 -16.31 -18.80
C LYS A 213 -7.33 -16.02 -20.27
N GLU A 214 -6.48 -15.05 -20.56
CA GLU A 214 -6.03 -14.73 -21.93
C GLU A 214 -5.23 -15.90 -22.53
N GLN A 215 -4.48 -16.62 -21.70
CA GLN A 215 -3.75 -17.85 -22.06
C GLN A 215 -4.63 -19.12 -22.08
N GLN A 216 -5.96 -18.98 -21.90
CA GLN A 216 -6.94 -20.08 -21.87
C GLN A 216 -6.73 -21.08 -20.71
N GLU A 217 -6.00 -20.70 -19.66
CA GLU A 217 -5.84 -21.48 -18.43
C GLU A 217 -7.01 -21.23 -17.46
N ASP A 218 -8.25 -21.42 -17.92
CA ASP A 218 -9.47 -20.95 -17.24
C ASP A 218 -9.63 -21.53 -15.81
N CYS A 219 -9.30 -22.81 -15.58
CA CYS A 219 -9.37 -23.43 -14.25
C CYS A 219 -8.38 -22.80 -13.26
N ARG A 220 -7.16 -22.50 -13.71
CA ARG A 220 -6.12 -21.86 -12.89
C ARG A 220 -6.49 -20.40 -12.62
N ALA A 221 -6.96 -19.68 -13.65
CA ALA A 221 -7.46 -18.32 -13.52
C ALA A 221 -8.61 -18.24 -12.49
N LEU A 222 -9.55 -19.20 -12.52
CA LEU A 222 -10.67 -19.23 -11.57
C LEU A 222 -10.19 -19.48 -10.13
N LYS A 223 -9.21 -20.36 -9.93
CA LYS A 223 -8.58 -20.57 -8.62
C LYS A 223 -7.97 -19.27 -8.08
N VAL A 224 -7.10 -18.63 -8.86
CA VAL A 224 -6.44 -17.36 -8.50
C VAL A 224 -7.48 -16.25 -8.22
N THR A 225 -8.54 -16.17 -9.04
CA THR A 225 -9.64 -15.20 -8.84
C THR A 225 -10.34 -15.42 -7.50
N ASN A 226 -10.62 -16.68 -7.13
CA ASN A 226 -11.27 -17.00 -5.86
C ASN A 226 -10.39 -16.66 -4.64
N GLU A 227 -9.07 -16.87 -4.75
CA GLU A 227 -8.11 -16.48 -3.71
C GLU A 227 -8.11 -14.96 -3.50
N GLY A 228 -8.13 -14.17 -4.59
CA GLY A 228 -8.25 -12.71 -4.50
C GLY A 228 -9.55 -12.26 -3.82
N ILE A 229 -10.68 -12.89 -4.14
CA ILE A 229 -11.97 -12.60 -3.49
C ILE A 229 -11.92 -12.96 -2.00
N ALA A 230 -11.25 -14.05 -1.63
CA ALA A 230 -11.10 -14.45 -0.24
C ALA A 230 -10.28 -13.42 0.55
N LEU A 231 -9.15 -12.95 0.00
CA LEU A 231 -8.32 -11.91 0.63
C LEU A 231 -9.11 -10.60 0.80
N ALA A 232 -9.80 -10.15 -0.24
CA ALA A 232 -10.60 -8.92 -0.19
C ALA A 232 -11.68 -9.00 0.91
N ARG A 233 -12.33 -10.16 1.07
CA ARG A 233 -13.31 -10.40 2.14
C ARG A 233 -12.68 -10.44 3.52
N GLU A 234 -11.56 -11.15 3.69
CA GLU A 234 -10.84 -11.22 4.97
C GLU A 234 -10.46 -9.82 5.48
N LYS A 235 -10.03 -8.94 4.56
CA LYS A 235 -9.63 -7.56 4.88
C LYS A 235 -10.78 -6.55 4.82
N ASN A 236 -12.02 -6.99 4.62
CA ASN A 236 -13.21 -6.13 4.48
C ASN A 236 -13.01 -4.98 3.45
N SER A 237 -12.43 -5.30 2.30
CA SER A 237 -12.08 -4.31 1.28
C SER A 237 -12.86 -4.52 -0.02
N LEU A 238 -13.32 -3.42 -0.59
CA LEU A 238 -13.92 -3.39 -1.93
C LEU A 238 -12.88 -3.21 -3.05
N TYR A 239 -11.61 -2.98 -2.69
CA TYR A 239 -10.54 -2.79 -3.68
C TYR A 239 -10.35 -4.04 -4.55
N PHE A 240 -10.45 -3.88 -5.87
CA PHE A 240 -10.44 -4.94 -6.88
C PHE A 240 -11.56 -5.99 -6.79
N LEU A 241 -12.53 -5.80 -5.89
CA LEU A 241 -13.57 -6.80 -5.66
C LEU A 241 -14.61 -6.84 -6.79
N GLU A 242 -14.94 -5.68 -7.38
CA GLU A 242 -15.80 -5.63 -8.58
C GLU A 242 -15.17 -6.39 -9.74
N GLU A 243 -13.89 -6.13 -10.03
CA GLU A 243 -13.19 -6.69 -11.19
C GLU A 243 -13.00 -8.20 -11.03
N LEU A 244 -12.76 -8.68 -9.80
CA LEU A 244 -12.65 -10.10 -9.52
C LEU A 244 -14.00 -10.83 -9.67
N PHE A 245 -15.13 -10.24 -9.27
CA PHE A 245 -16.44 -10.84 -9.51
C PHE A 245 -16.80 -10.89 -10.99
N GLU A 246 -16.47 -9.84 -11.74
CA GLU A 246 -16.66 -9.82 -13.19
C GLU A 246 -15.83 -10.92 -13.86
N LEU A 247 -14.54 -11.00 -13.53
CA LEU A 247 -13.62 -12.00 -14.06
C LEU A 247 -14.09 -13.42 -13.74
N LYS A 248 -14.55 -13.65 -12.50
CA LYS A 248 -15.13 -14.93 -12.08
C LYS A 248 -16.35 -15.30 -12.91
N GLY A 249 -17.25 -14.35 -13.16
CA GLY A 249 -18.42 -14.57 -14.02
C GLY A 249 -18.03 -15.02 -15.43
N GLN A 250 -17.09 -14.30 -16.04
CA GLN A 250 -16.58 -14.61 -17.39
C GLN A 250 -15.90 -16.00 -17.46
N LEU A 251 -15.12 -16.36 -16.45
CA LEU A 251 -14.47 -17.67 -16.37
C LEU A 251 -15.49 -18.81 -16.20
N LEU A 252 -16.49 -18.62 -15.35
CA LEU A 252 -17.56 -19.61 -15.16
C LEU A 252 -18.43 -19.78 -16.41
N GLN A 253 -18.64 -18.73 -17.21
CA GLN A 253 -19.30 -18.85 -18.52
C GLN A 253 -18.48 -19.72 -19.48
N ARG A 254 -17.16 -19.51 -19.58
CA ARG A 254 -16.28 -20.35 -20.42
C ARG A 254 -16.29 -21.82 -19.98
N LEU A 255 -16.37 -22.06 -18.68
CA LEU A 255 -16.50 -23.39 -18.08
C LEU A 255 -17.92 -23.97 -18.13
N LYS A 256 -18.89 -23.26 -18.71
CA LYS A 256 -20.32 -23.67 -18.83
C LYS A 256 -21.05 -23.84 -17.49
N GLU A 257 -20.62 -23.11 -16.46
CA GLU A 257 -21.21 -23.08 -15.12
C GLU A 257 -22.21 -21.90 -14.98
N GLU A 258 -23.27 -21.91 -15.79
CA GLU A 258 -24.15 -20.74 -16.01
C GLU A 258 -24.76 -20.15 -14.73
N LYS A 259 -25.26 -21.00 -13.82
CA LYS A 259 -25.88 -20.53 -12.56
C LYS A 259 -24.86 -19.83 -11.65
N ALA A 260 -23.63 -20.35 -11.60
CA ALA A 260 -22.57 -19.77 -10.79
C ALA A 260 -22.03 -18.47 -11.43
N ALA A 261 -21.99 -18.41 -12.77
CA ALA A 261 -21.65 -17.20 -13.51
C ALA A 261 -22.65 -16.08 -13.22
N GLU A 262 -23.95 -16.35 -13.34
CA GLU A 262 -25.02 -15.38 -13.07
C GLU A 262 -24.91 -14.81 -11.65
N LYS A 263 -24.71 -15.68 -10.65
CA LYS A 263 -24.48 -15.23 -9.26
C LYS A 263 -23.25 -14.31 -9.13
N SER A 264 -22.19 -14.59 -9.89
CA SER A 264 -20.96 -13.77 -9.87
C SER A 264 -21.21 -12.40 -10.50
N PHE A 265 -21.96 -12.32 -11.60
CA PHE A 265 -22.34 -11.05 -12.22
C PHE A 265 -23.30 -10.21 -11.37
N GLN A 266 -24.20 -10.84 -10.60
CA GLN A 266 -25.05 -10.14 -9.64
C GLN A 266 -24.21 -9.47 -8.54
N LEU A 267 -23.20 -10.18 -8.01
CA LEU A 267 -22.27 -9.63 -7.03
C LEU A 267 -21.42 -8.50 -7.61
N TYR A 268 -20.93 -8.65 -8.84
CA TYR A 268 -20.24 -7.59 -9.58
C TYR A 268 -21.07 -6.29 -9.65
N ARG A 269 -22.35 -6.38 -10.08
CA ARG A 269 -23.25 -5.22 -10.15
C ARG A 269 -23.47 -4.59 -8.77
N ALA A 270 -23.69 -5.41 -7.74
CA ALA A 270 -23.88 -4.91 -6.37
C ALA A 270 -22.66 -4.14 -5.85
N VAL A 271 -21.44 -4.61 -6.11
CA VAL A 271 -20.22 -3.90 -5.70
C VAL A 271 -20.03 -2.60 -6.49
N MET A 272 -20.32 -2.62 -7.80
CA MET A 272 -20.31 -1.42 -8.63
C MET A 272 -21.25 -0.34 -8.11
N ASP A 273 -22.48 -0.70 -7.77
CA ASP A 273 -23.49 0.23 -7.25
C ASP A 273 -22.99 0.91 -5.97
N ILE A 274 -22.38 0.15 -5.05
CA ILE A 274 -21.80 0.67 -3.81
C ILE A 274 -20.68 1.70 -4.09
N ARG A 275 -19.78 1.40 -5.03
CA ARG A 275 -18.67 2.33 -5.35
C ARG A 275 -19.14 3.60 -6.06
N GLN A 276 -20.25 3.54 -6.80
CA GLN A 276 -20.79 4.70 -7.50
C GLN A 276 -21.70 5.56 -6.62
N SER A 277 -22.34 4.98 -5.60
CA SER A 277 -23.14 5.74 -4.63
C SER A 277 -22.33 6.75 -3.82
N ASP A 278 -21.02 6.57 -3.70
CA ASP A 278 -20.12 7.47 -2.96
C ASP A 278 -19.68 8.72 -3.77
N LYS A 279 -20.13 8.88 -5.02
CA LYS A 279 -19.92 10.12 -5.81
C LYS A 279 -20.97 11.21 -5.55
N VAL A 280 -21.85 11.01 -4.58
CA VAL A 280 -22.89 11.99 -4.21
C VAL A 280 -22.84 12.28 -2.71
N VAL A 281 -21.89 13.13 -2.28
CA VAL A 281 -22.05 14.08 -1.16
C VAL A 281 -21.13 15.28 -1.39
#